data_AF-A0A6G4XNB4-F1
#
_entry.id   AF-A0A6G4XNB4-F1
#
_cell.length_a   1.000
_cell.length_b   1.000
_cell.length_c   1.000
_cell.angle_alpha   90.00
_cell.angle_beta   90.00
_cell.angle_gamma   90.00
#
_symmetry.space_group_name_H-M   'P 1'
#
loop_
_entity.id
_entity.type
_entity.pdbx_description
1 polymer ?
#
loop_
_entity_poly.entity_id
_entity_poly.type
_entity_poly.pdbx_seq_one_letter_code
_entity_poly.pdbx_strand_id
1 'polypeptide(L)'
;MIDFLNRNIFQPHPELLVFLTVAIGFLFGKLRYKAIALGAVTGCLIAGLLLGAQLKVTIDGTVKNLFFTMFLFALGYRVGPQFFQGLKKDGVPQVINAVVVCVTGLLVSWGFVSMLGYGPGLSAGFLGGALTQSAVIGVAQDAISNLPGLSADQIKDEQNLVAVGYAVCYPLGTILCALLLANILPRLYRRNLAAESAQLAAELDVPAGNPDLSEGYYEVVLRAYTVQRPDVVGRTVQDFESQQKELGRRIYLTNVRRDGKVLEHDQQLVLQEGDIVAVSALRGDLVTYDARTHIGAEADDAELLGYQTETLHVIASEKEQLGKTVAELRAEPFMVGVYIDKLYRSGSEFPYRLSTKIERGDTLILTGPRRLVDPAGAAIGKPVPTSFATDMIWVGLGIFLGGCIGIPALTAGGVPISLSTSGGALIMGLVFGWIRGKYPTFGNVPPGAQWFMDTLGLCLFIAVVGLNAGPSFTSGLATAGWGLLVWGAVATLIPLLVGFLVGHHIQKIRFPILMGVLAGGQTTTAAIGAVNEQSRSQVPTLGYTVPYAIGNVLLTIWGAVIVLLHH
;
A
#
# COMPACT_ATOMS: atom_id res chain seq x y z
N MET A 1 28.30 -17.25 -27.85
CA MET A 1 28.08 -17.11 -26.40
C MET A 1 26.60 -17.27 -26.04
N ILE A 2 25.67 -16.54 -26.69
CA ILE A 2 24.22 -16.68 -26.46
C ILE A 2 23.72 -18.11 -26.73
N ASP A 3 24.11 -18.75 -27.84
CA ASP A 3 23.69 -20.13 -28.14
C ASP A 3 24.22 -21.16 -27.13
N PHE A 4 25.41 -20.91 -26.58
CA PHE A 4 25.99 -21.75 -25.55
C PHE A 4 25.21 -21.65 -24.24
N LEU A 5 24.89 -20.42 -23.81
CA LEU A 5 24.06 -20.18 -22.62
C LEU A 5 22.65 -20.76 -22.80
N ASN A 6 22.05 -20.57 -23.98
CA ASN A 6 20.71 -21.05 -24.26
C ASN A 6 20.63 -22.57 -24.23
N ARG A 7 21.54 -23.26 -24.93
CA ARG A 7 21.54 -24.73 -25.04
C ARG A 7 21.96 -25.43 -23.75
N ASN A 8 22.94 -24.90 -23.03
CA ASN A 8 23.54 -25.60 -21.87
C ASN A 8 23.01 -25.13 -20.51
N ILE A 9 22.38 -23.95 -20.43
CA ILE A 9 21.88 -23.38 -19.17
C ILE A 9 20.38 -23.15 -19.23
N PHE A 10 19.89 -22.32 -20.15
CA PHE A 10 18.50 -21.86 -20.08
C PHE A 10 17.46 -22.86 -20.56
N GLN A 11 17.75 -23.70 -21.57
CA GLN A 11 16.83 -24.78 -21.95
C GLN A 11 16.75 -25.89 -20.89
N PRO A 12 17.87 -26.37 -20.31
CA PRO A 12 17.80 -27.37 -19.24
C PRO A 12 17.30 -26.80 -17.89
N HIS A 13 17.56 -25.52 -17.62
CA HIS A 13 17.25 -24.83 -16.36
C HIS A 13 16.50 -23.51 -16.61
N PRO A 14 15.25 -23.56 -17.11
CA PRO A 14 14.44 -22.38 -17.44
C PRO A 14 14.22 -21.43 -16.25
N GLU A 15 14.23 -21.93 -15.03
CA GLU A 15 14.12 -21.17 -13.79
C GLU A 15 15.22 -20.10 -13.65
N LEU A 16 16.44 -20.38 -14.14
CA LEU A 16 17.54 -19.42 -14.09
C LEU A 16 17.28 -18.23 -15.01
N LEU A 17 16.62 -18.45 -16.14
CA LEU A 17 16.24 -17.39 -17.06
C LEU A 17 15.16 -16.49 -16.44
N VAL A 18 14.22 -17.06 -15.68
CA VAL A 18 13.21 -16.28 -14.94
C VAL A 18 13.88 -15.35 -13.92
N PHE A 19 14.80 -15.86 -13.10
CA PHE A 19 15.53 -15.02 -12.13
C PHE A 19 16.38 -13.94 -12.79
N LEU A 20 17.08 -14.26 -13.89
CA LEU A 20 17.83 -13.28 -14.67
C LEU A 20 16.92 -12.18 -15.21
N THR A 21 15.75 -12.56 -15.73
CA THR A 21 14.75 -11.62 -16.25
C THR A 21 14.24 -10.68 -15.17
N VAL A 22 13.96 -11.19 -13.96
CA VAL A 22 13.56 -10.36 -12.83
C VAL A 22 14.70 -9.42 -12.41
N ALA A 23 15.95 -9.89 -12.34
CA ALA A 23 17.09 -9.07 -11.97
C ALA A 23 17.28 -7.88 -12.95
N ILE A 24 17.24 -8.16 -14.25
CA ILE A 24 17.30 -7.13 -15.30
C ILE A 24 16.05 -6.25 -15.26
N GLY A 25 14.88 -6.82 -15.00
CA GLY A 25 13.62 -6.10 -14.90
C GLY A 25 13.61 -5.09 -13.77
N PHE A 26 14.09 -5.45 -12.59
CA PHE A 26 14.27 -4.51 -11.48
C PHE A 26 15.33 -3.45 -11.79
N LEU A 27 16.40 -3.80 -12.51
CA LEU A 27 17.40 -2.83 -12.97
C LEU A 27 16.78 -1.80 -13.92
N PHE A 28 15.99 -2.24 -14.91
CA PHE A 28 15.26 -1.35 -15.81
C PHE A 28 14.18 -0.56 -15.09
N GLY A 29 13.51 -1.16 -14.10
CA GLY A 29 12.49 -0.49 -13.29
C GLY A 29 13.03 0.70 -12.47
N LYS A 30 14.33 0.68 -12.14
CA LYS A 30 15.03 1.81 -11.50
C LYS A 30 15.34 2.97 -12.45
N LEU A 31 15.22 2.78 -13.76
CA LEU A 31 15.38 3.87 -14.72
C LEU A 31 14.26 4.88 -14.50
N ARG A 32 14.66 6.14 -14.33
CA ARG A 32 13.76 7.26 -14.08
C ARG A 32 14.02 8.36 -15.10
N TYR A 33 12.94 8.94 -15.61
CA TYR A 33 13.00 10.15 -16.42
C TYR A 33 12.20 11.24 -15.71
N LYS A 34 12.91 12.24 -15.16
CA LYS A 34 12.35 13.23 -14.23
C LYS A 34 11.67 12.54 -13.04
N ALA A 35 10.42 12.91 -12.73
CA ALA A 35 9.61 12.36 -11.65
C ALA A 35 9.07 10.94 -11.91
N ILE A 36 9.14 10.44 -13.14
CA ILE A 36 8.47 9.21 -13.55
C ILE A 36 9.49 8.07 -13.61
N ALA A 37 9.34 7.09 -12.71
CA ALA A 37 10.05 5.82 -12.76
C ALA A 37 9.29 4.82 -13.65
N LEU A 38 10.02 3.96 -14.36
CA LEU A 38 9.42 2.92 -15.21
C LEU A 38 8.68 1.86 -14.37
N GLY A 39 9.21 1.56 -13.18
CA GLY A 39 8.65 0.57 -12.25
C GLY A 39 9.13 -0.85 -12.51
N ALA A 40 9.27 -1.64 -11.43
CA ALA A 40 9.82 -3.00 -11.51
C ALA A 40 8.98 -3.93 -12.40
N VAL A 41 7.66 -3.82 -12.34
CA VAL A 41 6.72 -4.65 -13.12
C VAL A 41 6.90 -4.45 -14.63
N THR A 42 6.89 -3.20 -15.09
CA THR A 42 7.13 -2.82 -16.48
C THR A 42 8.52 -3.23 -16.94
N GLY A 43 9.51 -3.03 -16.08
CA GLY A 43 10.89 -3.44 -16.35
C GLY A 43 11.00 -4.94 -16.56
N CYS A 44 10.37 -5.76 -15.70
CA CYS A 44 10.30 -7.21 -15.84
C CYS A 44 9.60 -7.65 -17.13
N LEU A 45 8.53 -6.96 -17.54
CA LEU A 45 7.86 -7.25 -18.81
C LEU A 45 8.78 -6.98 -20.01
N ILE A 46 9.41 -5.80 -20.05
CA ILE A 46 10.31 -5.41 -21.14
C ILE A 46 11.51 -6.36 -21.20
N ALA A 47 12.13 -6.66 -20.05
CA ALA A 47 13.21 -7.62 -19.96
C ALA A 47 12.76 -9.01 -20.46
N GLY A 48 11.58 -9.46 -20.06
CA GLY A 48 11.00 -10.73 -20.49
C GLY A 48 10.76 -10.78 -21.99
N LEU A 49 10.15 -9.74 -22.58
CA LEU A 49 9.91 -9.67 -24.03
C LEU A 49 11.21 -9.69 -24.84
N LEU A 50 12.23 -8.93 -24.41
CA LEU A 50 13.53 -8.87 -25.08
C LEU A 50 14.28 -10.20 -25.00
N LEU A 51 14.38 -10.79 -23.81
CA LEU A 51 15.06 -12.06 -23.60
C LEU A 51 14.30 -13.22 -24.24
N GLY A 52 12.97 -13.20 -24.17
CA GLY A 52 12.08 -14.18 -24.80
C GLY A 52 12.23 -14.18 -26.32
N ALA A 53 12.28 -13.01 -26.96
CA ALA A 53 12.47 -12.87 -28.40
C ALA A 53 13.80 -13.48 -28.87
N GLN A 54 14.87 -13.36 -28.06
CA GLN A 54 16.20 -13.84 -28.41
C GLN A 54 16.43 -15.31 -28.07
N LEU A 55 16.03 -15.75 -26.87
CA LEU A 55 16.35 -17.07 -26.33
C LEU A 55 15.29 -18.11 -26.65
N LYS A 56 14.02 -17.71 -26.84
CA LYS A 56 12.91 -18.58 -27.23
C LYS A 56 12.73 -19.81 -26.33
N VAL A 57 13.06 -19.67 -25.05
CA VAL A 57 12.83 -20.70 -24.03
C VAL A 57 11.39 -20.57 -23.54
N THR A 58 10.64 -21.67 -23.58
CA THR A 58 9.28 -21.71 -23.05
C THR A 58 9.33 -22.09 -21.58
N ILE A 59 8.68 -21.30 -20.74
CA ILE A 59 8.53 -21.59 -19.31
C ILE A 59 7.14 -22.20 -19.06
N ASP A 60 7.09 -23.21 -18.19
CA ASP A 60 5.86 -23.91 -17.84
C ASP A 60 4.78 -22.98 -17.24
N GLY A 61 3.53 -23.20 -17.65
CA GLY A 61 2.39 -22.38 -17.22
C GLY A 61 2.06 -22.51 -15.73
N THR A 62 2.44 -23.60 -15.08
CA THR A 62 2.24 -23.80 -13.64
C THR A 62 3.01 -22.77 -12.83
N VAL A 63 4.26 -22.46 -13.24
CA VAL A 63 5.09 -21.44 -12.59
C VAL A 63 4.39 -20.07 -12.66
N LYS A 64 3.89 -19.73 -13.86
CA LYS A 64 3.10 -18.51 -14.10
C LYS A 64 1.89 -18.44 -13.16
N ASN A 65 1.08 -19.50 -13.13
CA ASN A 65 -0.18 -19.52 -12.38
C ASN A 65 0.02 -19.49 -10.87
N LEU A 66 1.07 -20.14 -10.36
CA LEU A 66 1.39 -20.17 -8.93
C LEU A 66 1.72 -18.76 -8.40
N PHE A 67 2.64 -18.06 -9.07
CA PHE A 67 3.01 -16.70 -8.68
C PHE A 67 1.87 -15.70 -8.88
N PHE A 68 1.07 -15.87 -9.95
CA PHE A 68 -0.09 -15.01 -10.20
C PHE A 68 -1.18 -15.15 -9.12
N THR A 69 -1.52 -16.39 -8.75
CA THR A 69 -2.55 -16.65 -7.74
C THR A 69 -2.11 -16.14 -6.37
N MET A 70 -0.84 -16.35 -6.02
CA MET A 70 -0.25 -15.80 -4.79
C MET A 70 -0.28 -14.26 -4.78
N PHE A 71 0.07 -13.62 -5.90
CA PHE A 71 -0.02 -12.17 -6.07
C PHE A 71 -1.45 -11.67 -5.87
N LEU A 72 -2.45 -12.25 -6.54
CA LEU A 72 -3.84 -11.80 -6.42
C LEU A 72 -4.40 -11.98 -5.01
N PHE A 73 -4.05 -13.08 -4.34
CA PHE A 73 -4.40 -13.24 -2.93
C PHE A 73 -3.75 -12.17 -2.06
N ALA A 74 -2.45 -11.90 -2.23
CA ALA A 74 -1.75 -10.86 -1.47
C ALA A 74 -2.29 -9.45 -1.73
N LEU A 75 -2.62 -9.15 -2.99
CA LEU A 75 -3.28 -7.91 -3.40
C LEU A 75 -4.62 -7.76 -2.68
N GLY A 76 -5.48 -8.79 -2.75
CA GLY A 76 -6.76 -8.83 -2.06
C GLY A 76 -6.61 -8.70 -0.55
N TYR A 77 -5.69 -9.45 0.05
CA TYR A 77 -5.41 -9.41 1.48
C TYR A 77 -4.99 -8.02 1.94
N ARG A 78 -4.14 -7.34 1.18
CA ARG A 78 -3.68 -5.98 1.48
C ARG A 78 -4.81 -4.96 1.40
N VAL A 79 -5.64 -5.01 0.35
CA VAL A 79 -6.67 -3.98 0.08
C VAL A 79 -8.02 -4.30 0.72
N GLY A 80 -8.22 -5.51 1.23
CA GLY A 80 -9.47 -6.00 1.83
C GLY A 80 -10.05 -5.06 2.89
N PRO A 81 -9.32 -4.70 3.96
CA PRO A 81 -9.84 -3.81 4.99
C PRO A 81 -10.40 -2.50 4.42
N GLN A 82 -9.70 -1.88 3.47
CA GLN A 82 -10.06 -0.59 2.87
C GLN A 82 -11.20 -0.72 1.88
N PHE A 83 -11.24 -1.81 1.12
CA PHE A 83 -12.36 -2.13 0.24
C PHE A 83 -13.67 -2.15 1.03
N PHE A 84 -13.73 -2.93 2.11
CA PHE A 84 -14.94 -3.04 2.94
C PHE A 84 -15.22 -1.77 3.76
N GLN A 85 -14.20 -1.03 4.14
CA GLN A 85 -14.36 0.25 4.84
C GLN A 85 -14.88 1.36 3.92
N GLY A 86 -14.43 1.40 2.67
CA GLY A 86 -14.88 2.37 1.67
C GLY A 86 -16.38 2.31 1.40
N LEU A 87 -17.00 1.14 1.63
CA LEU A 87 -18.45 0.95 1.56
C LEU A 87 -19.23 1.62 2.71
N LYS A 88 -18.56 2.24 3.68
CA LYS A 88 -19.19 3.04 4.76
C LYS A 88 -19.43 4.48 4.32
N LYS A 89 -20.36 5.16 4.99
CA LYS A 89 -20.94 6.48 4.62
C LYS A 89 -19.93 7.54 4.17
N ASP A 90 -18.78 7.66 4.84
CA ASP A 90 -17.78 8.70 4.56
C ASP A 90 -16.92 8.42 3.31
N GLY A 91 -16.83 7.14 2.88
CA GLY A 91 -16.08 6.72 1.69
C GLY A 91 -16.90 6.68 0.40
N VAL A 92 -18.23 6.71 0.51
CA VAL A 92 -19.16 6.52 -0.62
C VAL A 92 -18.89 7.44 -1.82
N PRO A 93 -18.64 8.75 -1.65
CA PRO A 93 -18.34 9.61 -2.81
C PRO A 93 -17.08 9.16 -3.57
N GLN A 94 -16.03 8.76 -2.85
CA GLN A 94 -14.79 8.28 -3.47
C GLN A 94 -15.00 6.95 -4.18
N VAL A 95 -15.77 6.03 -3.58
CA VAL A 95 -16.14 4.75 -4.19
C VAL A 95 -16.94 4.95 -5.47
N ILE A 96 -17.98 5.80 -5.44
CA ILE A 96 -18.79 6.11 -6.62
C ILE A 96 -17.91 6.68 -7.74
N ASN A 97 -16.98 7.59 -7.41
CA ASN A 97 -16.07 8.14 -8.42
C ASN A 97 -15.18 7.07 -9.03
N ALA A 98 -14.59 6.20 -8.21
CA ALA A 98 -13.78 5.08 -8.66
C ALA A 98 -14.56 4.13 -9.58
N VAL A 99 -15.81 3.81 -9.22
CA VAL A 99 -16.71 3.01 -10.07
C VAL A 99 -16.98 3.70 -11.40
N VAL A 100 -17.23 5.01 -11.40
CA VAL A 100 -17.42 5.79 -12.64
C VAL A 100 -16.18 5.70 -13.53
N VAL A 101 -14.99 5.88 -12.98
CA VAL A 101 -13.72 5.74 -13.71
C VAL A 101 -13.58 4.32 -14.28
N CYS A 102 -13.76 3.28 -13.47
CA CYS A 102 -13.61 1.89 -13.88
C CYS A 102 -14.63 1.48 -14.97
N VAL A 103 -15.90 1.86 -14.82
CA VAL A 103 -16.96 1.53 -15.79
C VAL A 103 -16.75 2.31 -17.09
N THR A 104 -16.41 3.59 -17.01
CA THR A 104 -16.07 4.38 -18.21
C THR A 104 -14.86 3.78 -18.92
N GLY A 105 -13.84 3.35 -18.18
CA GLY A 105 -12.66 2.66 -18.73
C GLY A 105 -13.01 1.39 -19.49
N LEU A 106 -13.87 0.54 -18.92
CA LEU A 106 -14.36 -0.65 -19.59
C LEU A 106 -15.13 -0.32 -20.88
N LEU A 107 -16.11 0.59 -20.80
CA LEU A 107 -16.98 0.94 -21.93
C LEU A 107 -16.19 1.57 -23.09
N VAL A 108 -15.26 2.47 -22.77
CA VAL A 108 -14.41 3.13 -23.77
C VAL A 108 -13.46 2.11 -24.40
N SER A 109 -12.87 1.23 -23.59
CA SER A 109 -12.00 0.16 -24.10
C SER A 109 -12.78 -0.79 -25.02
N TRP A 110 -13.93 -1.28 -24.55
CA TRP A 110 -14.82 -2.14 -25.32
C TRP A 110 -15.25 -1.51 -26.65
N GLY A 111 -15.63 -0.23 -26.64
CA GLY A 111 -16.00 0.50 -27.85
C GLY A 111 -14.86 0.58 -28.88
N PHE A 112 -13.63 0.88 -28.44
CA PHE A 112 -12.49 0.97 -29.36
C PHE A 112 -12.03 -0.38 -29.88
N VAL A 113 -11.94 -1.38 -29.02
CA VAL A 113 -11.47 -2.70 -29.45
C VAL A 113 -12.51 -3.39 -30.35
N SER A 114 -13.81 -3.10 -30.18
CA SER A 114 -14.88 -3.44 -31.14
C SER A 114 -14.74 -2.73 -32.47
N MET A 115 -14.44 -1.44 -32.47
CA MET A 115 -14.24 -0.67 -33.71
C MET A 115 -13.00 -1.13 -34.50
N LEU A 116 -11.94 -1.56 -33.80
CA LEU A 116 -10.67 -1.99 -34.40
C LEU A 116 -10.66 -3.49 -34.75
N GLY A 117 -11.69 -4.25 -34.34
CA GLY A 117 -11.77 -5.69 -34.58
C GLY A 117 -10.69 -6.49 -33.85
N TYR A 118 -10.30 -6.05 -32.66
CA TYR A 118 -9.30 -6.77 -31.87
C TYR A 118 -9.89 -8.04 -31.23
N GLY A 119 -9.10 -9.12 -31.26
CA GLY A 119 -9.41 -10.36 -30.57
C GLY A 119 -9.36 -10.23 -29.04
N PRO A 120 -9.75 -11.29 -28.29
CA PRO A 120 -9.84 -11.26 -26.84
C PRO A 120 -8.50 -10.92 -26.16
N GLY A 121 -7.38 -11.41 -26.70
CA GLY A 121 -6.04 -11.18 -26.19
C GLY A 121 -5.61 -9.72 -26.26
N LEU A 122 -5.63 -9.14 -27.47
CA LEU A 122 -5.31 -7.72 -27.66
C LEU A 122 -6.26 -6.80 -26.89
N SER A 123 -7.55 -7.14 -26.81
CA SER A 123 -8.55 -6.36 -26.08
C SER A 123 -8.23 -6.29 -24.59
N ALA A 124 -7.90 -7.42 -23.97
CA ALA A 124 -7.48 -7.44 -22.58
C ALA A 124 -6.15 -6.73 -22.33
N GLY A 125 -5.16 -6.92 -23.21
CA GLY A 125 -3.88 -6.21 -23.13
C GLY A 125 -4.07 -4.70 -23.22
N PHE A 126 -4.91 -4.24 -24.15
CA PHE A 126 -5.29 -2.85 -24.32
C PHE A 126 -5.92 -2.27 -23.05
N LEU A 127 -6.94 -2.93 -22.48
CA LEU A 127 -7.62 -2.48 -21.27
C LEU A 127 -6.67 -2.42 -20.07
N GLY A 128 -5.87 -3.49 -19.86
CA GLY A 128 -4.93 -3.57 -18.75
C GLY A 128 -3.84 -2.49 -18.85
N GLY A 129 -3.31 -2.24 -20.05
CA GLY A 129 -2.31 -1.21 -20.25
C GLY A 129 -2.88 0.20 -20.14
N ALA A 130 -3.99 0.50 -20.81
CA ALA A 130 -4.59 1.83 -20.81
C ALA A 130 -5.09 2.27 -19.43
N LEU A 131 -5.64 1.34 -18.65
CA LEU A 131 -6.09 1.58 -17.28
C LEU A 131 -5.03 1.25 -16.22
N THR A 132 -3.80 0.97 -16.65
CA THR A 132 -2.63 0.72 -15.79
C THR A 132 -2.80 -0.40 -14.75
N GLN A 133 -3.63 -1.39 -15.05
CA GLN A 133 -3.91 -2.53 -14.18
C GLN A 133 -3.21 -3.80 -14.68
N SER A 134 -2.09 -4.15 -14.04
CA SER A 134 -1.29 -5.34 -14.38
C SER A 134 -1.98 -6.68 -14.11
N ALA A 135 -2.86 -6.72 -13.10
CA ALA A 135 -3.61 -7.92 -12.74
C ALA A 135 -4.54 -8.41 -13.87
N VAL A 136 -4.92 -7.52 -14.79
CA VAL A 136 -5.71 -7.86 -15.99
C VAL A 136 -5.01 -8.92 -16.83
N ILE A 137 -3.68 -8.91 -16.91
CA ILE A 137 -2.92 -9.85 -17.76
C ILE A 137 -3.27 -11.30 -17.37
N GLY A 138 -3.16 -11.63 -16.08
CA GLY A 138 -3.37 -13.01 -15.65
C GLY A 138 -4.85 -13.41 -15.63
N VAL A 139 -5.76 -12.53 -15.18
CA VAL A 139 -7.20 -12.84 -15.19
C VAL A 139 -7.71 -13.02 -16.62
N ALA A 140 -7.25 -12.21 -17.57
CA ALA A 140 -7.60 -12.36 -18.97
C ALA A 140 -6.99 -13.63 -19.58
N GLN A 141 -5.72 -13.94 -19.29
CA GLN A 141 -5.11 -15.19 -19.78
C GLN A 141 -5.83 -16.43 -19.24
N ASP A 142 -6.27 -16.41 -17.98
CA ASP A 142 -7.08 -17.48 -17.39
C ASP A 142 -8.45 -17.56 -18.07
N ALA A 143 -9.12 -16.43 -18.32
CA ALA A 143 -10.38 -16.39 -19.06
C ALA A 143 -10.22 -16.95 -20.48
N ILE A 144 -9.18 -16.54 -21.21
CA ILE A 144 -8.84 -17.03 -22.56
C ILE A 144 -8.61 -18.55 -22.56
N SER A 145 -8.00 -19.10 -21.51
CA SER A 145 -7.75 -20.56 -21.38
C SER A 145 -9.04 -21.38 -21.35
N ASN A 146 -10.14 -20.76 -20.95
CA ASN A 146 -11.44 -21.41 -20.76
C ASN A 146 -12.45 -21.06 -21.86
N LEU A 147 -12.04 -20.31 -22.89
CA LEU A 147 -12.92 -19.96 -24.01
C LEU A 147 -13.27 -21.20 -24.85
N PRO A 148 -14.55 -21.45 -25.12
CA PRO A 148 -14.95 -22.57 -25.96
C PRO A 148 -14.57 -22.33 -27.43
N GLY A 149 -14.24 -23.40 -28.16
CA GLY A 149 -14.05 -23.33 -29.62
C GLY A 149 -12.68 -22.85 -30.12
N LEU A 150 -11.72 -22.58 -29.23
CA LEU A 150 -10.33 -22.29 -29.60
C LEU A 150 -9.44 -23.53 -29.44
N SER A 151 -8.49 -23.72 -30.36
CA SER A 151 -7.44 -24.72 -30.21
C SER A 151 -6.39 -24.30 -29.18
N ALA A 152 -5.58 -25.24 -28.69
CA ALA A 152 -4.51 -24.94 -27.74
C ALA A 152 -3.50 -23.89 -28.27
N ASP A 153 -3.21 -23.92 -29.57
CA ASP A 153 -2.31 -22.95 -30.21
C ASP A 153 -2.97 -21.57 -30.31
N GLN A 154 -4.26 -21.50 -30.65
CA GLN A 154 -5.01 -20.23 -30.68
C GLN A 154 -5.12 -19.60 -29.29
N ILE A 155 -5.38 -20.40 -28.25
CA ILE A 155 -5.36 -19.94 -26.85
C ILE A 155 -4.00 -19.33 -26.51
N LYS A 156 -2.91 -20.02 -26.87
CA LYS A 156 -1.55 -19.54 -26.61
C LYS A 156 -1.25 -18.23 -27.33
N ASP A 157 -1.67 -18.10 -28.58
CA ASP A 157 -1.48 -16.87 -29.36
C ASP A 157 -2.25 -15.69 -28.75
N GLU A 158 -3.52 -15.88 -28.41
CA GLU A 158 -4.32 -14.84 -27.72
C GLU A 158 -3.71 -14.46 -26.36
N GLN A 159 -3.23 -15.43 -25.57
CA GLN A 159 -2.56 -15.14 -24.31
C GLN A 159 -1.28 -14.32 -24.48
N ASN A 160 -0.51 -14.57 -25.54
CA ASN A 160 0.68 -13.80 -25.87
C ASN A 160 0.30 -12.36 -26.27
N LEU A 161 -0.78 -12.19 -27.02
CA LEU A 161 -1.29 -10.87 -27.43
C LEU A 161 -1.70 -9.99 -26.24
N VAL A 162 -2.17 -10.58 -25.12
CA VAL A 162 -2.42 -9.83 -23.87
C VAL A 162 -1.16 -9.09 -23.41
N ALA A 163 -0.01 -9.79 -23.41
CA ALA A 163 1.26 -9.21 -23.00
C ALA A 163 1.73 -8.11 -23.95
N VAL A 164 1.54 -8.31 -25.25
CA VAL A 164 1.87 -7.34 -26.30
C VAL A 164 1.07 -6.06 -26.14
N GLY A 165 -0.26 -6.15 -26.07
CA GLY A 165 -1.14 -4.99 -25.93
C GLY A 165 -0.85 -4.21 -24.65
N TYR A 166 -0.63 -4.91 -23.55
CA TYR A 166 -0.28 -4.30 -22.27
C TYR A 166 1.07 -3.57 -22.34
N ALA A 167 2.11 -4.21 -22.89
CA ALA A 167 3.46 -3.63 -22.97
C ALA A 167 3.48 -2.29 -23.72
N VAL A 168 2.63 -2.14 -24.72
CA VAL A 168 2.54 -0.93 -25.53
C VAL A 168 1.68 0.14 -24.84
N CYS A 169 0.52 -0.22 -24.29
CA CYS A 169 -0.40 0.74 -23.68
C CYS A 169 0.04 1.22 -22.29
N TYR A 170 0.68 0.37 -21.48
CA TYR A 170 0.98 0.67 -20.08
C TYR A 170 1.90 1.88 -19.84
N PRO A 171 3.06 2.02 -20.54
CA PRO A 171 3.92 3.18 -20.35
C PRO A 171 3.20 4.49 -20.70
N LEU A 172 2.40 4.45 -21.77
CA LEU A 172 1.61 5.59 -22.21
C LEU A 172 0.53 5.94 -21.19
N GLY A 173 -0.22 4.96 -20.70
CA GLY A 173 -1.24 5.15 -19.68
C GLY A 173 -0.69 5.76 -18.40
N THR A 174 0.48 5.28 -17.96
CA THR A 174 1.18 5.77 -16.78
C THR A 174 1.61 7.23 -16.94
N ILE A 175 2.27 7.56 -18.06
CA ILE A 175 2.76 8.92 -18.33
C ILE A 175 1.60 9.90 -18.51
N LEU A 176 0.58 9.54 -19.30
CA LEU A 176 -0.55 10.41 -19.58
C LEU A 176 -1.39 10.68 -18.34
N CYS A 177 -1.61 9.68 -17.48
CA CYS A 177 -2.33 9.90 -16.23
C CYS A 177 -1.56 10.85 -15.31
N ALA A 178 -0.25 10.64 -15.14
CA ALA A 178 0.59 11.53 -14.33
C ALA A 178 0.58 12.97 -14.87
N LEU A 179 0.77 13.16 -16.17
CA LEU A 179 0.73 14.49 -16.80
C LEU A 179 -0.66 15.14 -16.69
N LEU A 180 -1.74 14.37 -16.91
CA LEU A 180 -3.09 14.90 -16.85
C LEU A 180 -3.42 15.42 -15.45
N LEU A 181 -3.21 14.60 -14.43
CA LEU A 181 -3.60 14.91 -13.05
C LEU A 181 -2.66 15.93 -12.40
N ALA A 182 -1.34 15.77 -12.57
CA ALA A 182 -0.38 16.68 -11.95
C ALA A 182 -0.25 18.01 -12.68
N ASN A 183 -0.42 18.07 -14.00
CA ASN A 183 -0.08 19.28 -14.77
C ASN A 183 -1.22 19.85 -15.60
N ILE A 184 -1.93 19.04 -16.38
CA ILE A 184 -2.90 19.55 -17.37
C ILE A 184 -4.18 20.03 -16.69
N LEU A 185 -4.82 19.22 -15.85
CA LEU A 185 -6.07 19.58 -15.17
C LEU A 185 -5.93 20.80 -14.24
N PRO A 186 -4.88 20.90 -13.40
CA PRO A 186 -4.67 22.10 -12.58
C PRO A 186 -4.52 23.37 -13.43
N ARG A 187 -3.78 23.31 -14.54
CA ARG A 187 -3.61 24.46 -15.45
C ARG A 187 -4.90 24.82 -16.18
N LEU A 188 -5.62 23.81 -16.67
CA LEU A 188 -6.89 24.00 -17.39
C LEU A 188 -7.93 24.69 -16.52
N TYR A 189 -8.05 24.28 -15.25
CA TYR A 189 -8.96 24.87 -14.28
C TYR A 189 -8.38 26.09 -13.55
N ARG A 190 -7.17 26.54 -13.91
CA ARG A 190 -6.44 27.65 -13.27
C ARG A 190 -6.35 27.51 -11.75
N ARG A 191 -6.19 26.28 -11.27
CA ARG A 191 -6.11 25.88 -9.86
C ARG A 191 -4.64 25.73 -9.47
N ASN A 192 -4.25 26.31 -8.35
CA ASN A 192 -2.90 26.14 -7.81
C ASN A 192 -2.90 24.97 -6.84
N LEU A 193 -2.55 23.79 -7.35
CA LEU A 193 -2.57 22.55 -6.58
C LEU A 193 -1.73 22.65 -5.30
N ALA A 194 -0.59 23.34 -5.32
CA ALA A 194 0.26 23.51 -4.14
C ALA A 194 -0.39 24.43 -3.10
N ALA A 195 -0.97 25.56 -3.52
CA ALA A 195 -1.63 26.48 -2.61
C ALA A 195 -2.91 25.87 -2.00
N GLU A 196 -3.73 25.19 -2.82
CA GLU A 196 -4.95 24.52 -2.34
C GLU A 196 -4.62 23.33 -1.45
N SER A 197 -3.56 22.59 -1.74
CA SER A 197 -3.07 21.54 -0.84
C SER A 197 -2.51 22.10 0.45
N ALA A 198 -1.80 23.25 0.44
CA ALA A 198 -1.31 23.91 1.64
C ALA A 198 -2.46 24.46 2.50
N GLN A 199 -3.49 25.05 1.87
CA GLN A 199 -4.69 25.52 2.56
C GLN A 199 -5.47 24.35 3.16
N LEU A 200 -5.70 23.30 2.38
CA LEU A 200 -6.35 22.08 2.87
C LEU A 200 -5.49 21.40 3.94
N ALA A 201 -4.17 21.48 3.83
CA ALA A 201 -3.26 21.01 4.85
C ALA A 201 -3.43 21.78 6.16
N ALA A 202 -3.46 23.11 6.12
CA ALA A 202 -3.70 23.95 7.28
C ALA A 202 -5.08 23.71 7.90
N GLU A 203 -6.14 23.62 7.09
CA GLU A 203 -7.50 23.33 7.55
C GLU A 203 -7.63 21.96 8.20
N LEU A 204 -6.85 20.98 7.75
CA LEU A 204 -6.86 19.65 8.33
C LEU A 204 -5.78 19.48 9.43
N ASP A 205 -4.88 20.43 9.64
CA ASP A 205 -3.71 20.40 10.53
C ASP A 205 -2.57 19.43 10.11
N VAL A 206 -2.11 19.44 8.83
CA VAL A 206 -1.09 18.47 8.32
C VAL A 206 0.28 19.01 8.66
N PRO A 207 1.17 18.23 9.30
CA PRO A 207 2.58 18.60 9.42
C PRO A 207 3.18 18.84 8.03
N ALA A 208 3.88 19.95 7.84
CA ALA A 208 4.61 20.25 6.62
C ALA A 208 5.90 19.39 6.55
N GLY A 209 5.75 18.07 6.41
CA GLY A 209 6.87 17.14 6.37
C GLY A 209 7.33 16.83 4.95
N ASN A 210 8.62 16.99 4.67
CA ASN A 210 9.27 16.40 3.50
C ASN A 210 9.53 14.91 3.80
N PRO A 211 9.09 13.95 2.95
CA PRO A 211 9.29 12.51 3.17
C PRO A 211 10.76 12.09 3.34
N ASP A 212 11.70 12.86 2.77
CA ASP A 212 13.13 12.56 2.78
C ASP A 212 13.89 13.26 3.93
N LEU A 213 13.21 14.05 4.76
CA LEU A 213 13.81 14.76 5.89
C LEU A 213 13.13 14.32 7.18
N SER A 214 13.92 13.79 8.11
CA SER A 214 13.48 13.60 9.48
C SER A 214 13.45 14.95 10.20
N GLU A 215 12.37 15.26 10.90
CA GLU A 215 12.36 16.41 11.80
C GLU A 215 13.36 16.16 12.93
N GLY A 216 14.32 17.08 13.12
CA GLY A 216 15.23 17.04 14.27
C GLY A 216 14.55 17.43 15.60
N TYR A 217 13.26 17.76 15.55
CA TYR A 217 12.43 18.08 16.70
C TYR A 217 11.79 16.79 17.24
N TYR A 218 12.34 16.29 18.35
CA TYR A 218 11.71 15.21 19.09
C TYR A 218 10.66 15.80 20.03
N GLU A 219 9.38 15.50 19.77
CA GLU A 219 8.25 15.92 20.60
C GLU A 219 8.37 15.34 22.02
N VAL A 220 8.97 14.16 22.12
CA VAL A 220 9.19 13.41 23.35
C VAL A 220 10.67 13.39 23.66
N VAL A 221 11.01 13.70 24.90
CA VAL A 221 12.39 13.68 25.39
C VAL A 221 12.49 12.82 26.64
N LEU A 222 13.59 12.08 26.71
CA LEU A 222 14.03 11.37 27.90
C LEU A 222 15.32 12.04 28.37
N ARG A 223 15.34 12.50 29.63
CA ARG A 223 16.49 13.18 30.26
C ARG A 223 16.66 12.73 31.70
N ALA A 224 17.89 12.70 32.20
CA ALA A 224 18.16 12.32 33.57
C ALA A 224 18.47 13.55 34.41
N TYR A 225 17.97 13.59 35.64
CA TYR A 225 18.20 14.68 36.58
C TYR A 225 18.57 14.13 37.95
N THR A 226 19.53 14.76 38.61
CA THR A 226 19.84 14.46 40.00
C THR A 226 18.85 15.18 40.91
N VAL A 227 18.20 14.45 41.81
CA VAL A 227 17.25 14.99 42.79
C VAL A 227 18.04 15.76 43.85
N GLN A 228 17.86 17.08 43.85
CA GLN A 228 18.56 18.01 44.75
C GLN A 228 17.59 18.99 45.43
N ARG A 229 16.32 19.02 45.00
CA ARG A 229 15.34 20.00 45.47
C ARG A 229 14.48 19.44 46.59
N PRO A 230 14.33 20.18 47.71
CA PRO A 230 13.47 19.77 48.83
C PRO A 230 12.02 19.50 48.43
N ASP A 231 11.51 20.20 47.41
CA ASP A 231 10.13 20.07 46.91
C ASP A 231 9.85 18.72 46.22
N VAL A 232 10.91 17.97 45.90
CA VAL A 232 10.84 16.65 45.26
C VAL A 232 11.32 15.55 46.22
N VAL A 233 12.29 15.85 47.08
CA VAL A 233 12.78 14.93 48.12
C VAL A 233 11.66 14.56 49.09
N GLY A 234 11.51 13.26 49.36
CA GLY A 234 10.49 12.74 50.27
C GLY A 234 9.11 12.52 49.63
N ARG A 235 8.94 12.86 48.35
CA ARG A 235 7.72 12.55 47.61
C ARG A 235 7.81 11.19 46.93
N THR A 236 6.67 10.54 46.76
CA THR A 236 6.60 9.35 45.92
C THR A 236 6.64 9.72 44.44
N VAL A 237 7.04 8.77 43.59
CA VAL A 237 6.93 8.92 42.13
C VAL A 237 5.48 9.28 41.74
N GLN A 238 4.49 8.63 42.35
CA GLN A 238 3.08 8.89 42.09
C GLN A 238 2.66 10.32 42.43
N ASP A 239 3.09 10.83 43.58
CA ASP A 239 2.76 12.19 44.03
C ASP A 239 3.33 13.23 43.07
N PHE A 240 4.56 13.00 42.59
CA PHE A 240 5.21 13.86 41.60
C PHE A 240 4.44 13.87 40.28
N GLU A 241 4.16 12.70 39.71
CA GLU A 241 3.48 12.56 38.41
C GLU A 241 2.04 13.09 38.45
N SER A 242 1.32 12.84 39.55
CA SER A 242 -0.06 13.32 39.73
C SER A 242 -0.13 14.84 39.77
N GLN A 243 0.80 15.50 40.48
CA GLN A 243 0.87 16.96 40.48
C GLN A 243 1.16 17.53 39.08
N GLN A 244 2.10 16.94 38.33
CA GLN A 244 2.37 17.42 36.98
C GLN A 244 1.14 17.26 36.07
N LYS A 245 0.42 16.15 36.21
CA LYS A 245 -0.84 15.90 35.50
C LYS A 245 -1.92 16.94 35.86
N GLU A 246 -2.09 17.28 37.13
CA GLU A 246 -3.03 18.33 37.58
C GLU A 246 -2.69 19.71 37.01
N LEU A 247 -1.39 19.98 36.80
CA LEU A 247 -0.88 21.19 36.14
C LEU A 247 -0.93 21.11 34.61
N GLY A 248 -1.53 20.05 34.04
CA GLY A 248 -1.67 19.84 32.61
C GLY A 248 -0.38 19.44 31.89
N ARG A 249 0.66 19.01 32.62
CA ARG A 249 1.97 18.63 32.08
C ARG A 249 2.10 17.12 32.00
N ARG A 250 2.68 16.63 30.90
CA ARG A 250 2.99 15.22 30.66
C ARG A 250 4.45 14.93 30.99
N ILE A 251 4.74 14.83 32.28
CA ILE A 251 6.09 14.56 32.80
C ILE A 251 6.00 13.32 33.70
N TYR A 252 6.81 12.32 33.40
CA TYR A 252 6.80 11.02 34.06
C TYR A 252 8.21 10.60 34.47
N LEU A 253 8.33 9.93 35.60
CA LEU A 253 9.60 9.36 36.07
C LEU A 253 9.65 7.90 35.65
N THR A 254 10.50 7.58 34.68
CA THR A 254 10.54 6.21 34.14
C THR A 254 11.32 5.27 35.03
N ASN A 255 12.53 5.68 35.44
CA ASN A 255 13.46 4.91 36.28
C ASN A 255 14.13 5.82 37.33
N VAL A 256 14.58 5.21 38.42
CA VAL A 256 15.37 5.89 39.46
C VAL A 256 16.65 5.08 39.71
N ARG A 257 17.79 5.75 39.80
CA ARG A 257 19.04 5.18 40.25
C ARG A 257 19.38 5.73 41.63
N ARG A 258 19.68 4.81 42.54
CA ARG A 258 20.18 5.09 43.89
C ARG A 258 21.41 4.24 44.16
N ASP A 259 22.46 4.83 44.71
CA ASP A 259 23.70 4.14 45.09
C ASP A 259 24.29 3.25 43.96
N GLY A 260 24.25 3.75 42.72
CA GLY A 260 24.78 3.05 41.55
C GLY A 260 23.93 1.88 41.03
N LYS A 261 22.72 1.66 41.56
CA LYS A 261 21.78 0.64 41.08
C LYS A 261 20.52 1.29 40.51
N VAL A 262 20.09 0.84 39.34
CA VAL A 262 18.76 1.18 38.80
C VAL A 262 17.73 0.38 39.57
N LEU A 263 16.82 1.07 40.25
CA LEU A 263 15.72 0.48 41.00
C LEU A 263 14.60 0.10 40.03
N GLU A 264 13.84 -0.95 40.38
CA GLU A 264 12.59 -1.24 39.67
C GLU A 264 11.62 -0.06 39.84
N HIS A 265 10.91 0.27 38.77
CA HIS A 265 9.94 1.36 38.83
C HIS A 265 8.76 0.97 39.73
N ASP A 266 8.59 1.73 40.80
CA ASP A 266 7.45 1.64 41.71
C ASP A 266 6.88 3.04 41.94
N GLN A 267 5.56 3.16 41.81
CA GLN A 267 4.81 4.40 42.04
C GLN A 267 4.91 4.85 43.50
N GLN A 268 5.10 3.93 44.44
CA GLN A 268 5.29 4.21 45.87
C GLN A 268 6.75 4.51 46.24
N LEU A 269 7.68 4.44 45.28
CA LEU A 269 9.08 4.74 45.53
C LEU A 269 9.24 6.20 45.97
N VAL A 270 9.77 6.40 47.17
CA VAL A 270 10.08 7.73 47.71
C VAL A 270 11.43 8.20 47.18
N LEU A 271 11.43 9.38 46.56
CA LEU A 271 12.62 10.04 46.03
C LEU A 271 13.51 10.58 47.16
N GLN A 272 14.81 10.31 47.06
CA GLN A 272 15.82 10.75 48.02
C GLN A 272 16.77 11.74 47.37
N GLU A 273 17.37 12.60 48.21
CA GLU A 273 18.43 13.49 47.75
C GLU A 273 19.61 12.67 47.21
N GLY A 274 20.10 13.05 46.02
CA GLY A 274 21.17 12.34 45.32
C GLY A 274 20.71 11.24 44.36
N ASP A 275 19.42 10.88 44.35
CA ASP A 275 18.87 9.98 43.33
C ASP A 275 19.06 10.57 41.92
N ILE A 276 19.31 9.73 40.92
CA ILE A 276 19.23 10.13 39.52
C ILE A 276 17.94 9.59 38.94
N VAL A 277 17.05 10.47 38.47
CA VAL A 277 15.75 10.10 37.92
C VAL A 277 15.73 10.30 36.40
N ALA A 278 15.25 9.30 35.66
CA ALA A 278 14.95 9.45 34.25
C ALA A 278 13.55 10.04 34.08
N VAL A 279 13.47 11.17 33.39
CA VAL A 279 12.27 11.95 33.15
C VAL A 279 11.89 11.83 31.69
N SER A 280 10.74 11.20 31.41
CA SER A 280 10.11 11.14 30.10
C SER A 280 9.02 12.19 30.02
N ALA A 281 9.11 13.08 29.04
CA ALA A 281 8.16 14.19 28.92
C ALA A 281 7.96 14.67 27.49
N LEU A 282 6.87 15.39 27.25
CA LEU A 282 6.80 16.27 26.08
C LEU A 282 7.88 17.35 26.23
N ARG A 283 8.63 17.63 25.16
CA ARG A 283 9.73 18.61 25.20
C ARG A 283 9.26 19.98 25.67
N GLY A 284 8.09 20.44 25.20
CA GLY A 284 7.49 21.70 25.63
C GLY A 284 7.16 21.73 27.13
N ASP A 285 6.62 20.63 27.67
CA ASP A 285 6.27 20.52 29.09
C ASP A 285 7.53 20.50 29.96
N LEU A 286 8.56 19.76 29.55
CA LEU A 286 9.82 19.68 30.30
C LEU A 286 10.54 21.04 30.34
N VAL A 287 10.52 21.78 29.23
CA VAL A 287 11.07 23.13 29.15
C VAL A 287 10.28 24.11 30.02
N THR A 288 8.95 24.04 29.96
CA THR A 288 8.07 24.92 30.76
C THR A 288 8.17 24.63 32.25
N TYR A 289 8.33 23.35 32.61
CA TYR A 289 8.56 22.93 33.99
C TYR A 289 9.93 23.35 34.50
N ASP A 290 10.93 23.53 33.63
CA ASP A 290 12.33 23.75 34.01
C ASP A 290 12.78 22.73 35.06
N ALA A 291 12.94 21.49 34.61
CA ALA A 291 13.34 20.38 35.48
C ALA A 291 14.69 20.64 36.18
N ARG A 292 15.56 21.48 35.60
CA ARG A 292 16.85 21.81 36.23
C ARG A 292 16.67 22.64 37.50
N THR A 293 15.71 23.55 37.52
CA THR A 293 15.43 24.35 38.72
C THR A 293 14.59 23.60 39.74
N HIS A 294 13.68 22.73 39.29
CA HIS A 294 12.69 22.07 40.16
C HIS A 294 13.05 20.65 40.62
N ILE A 295 13.93 19.92 39.90
CA ILE A 295 14.44 18.61 40.32
C ILE A 295 15.90 18.73 40.76
N GLY A 296 16.75 19.27 39.89
CA GLY A 296 18.18 19.47 40.13
C GLY A 296 19.02 19.36 38.85
N ALA A 297 20.34 19.25 38.96
CA ALA A 297 21.23 19.23 37.80
C ALA A 297 20.89 18.09 36.81
N GLU A 298 20.90 18.41 35.52
CA GLU A 298 20.78 17.39 34.46
C GLU A 298 22.04 16.51 34.48
N ALA A 299 21.83 15.20 34.38
CA ALA A 299 22.86 14.18 34.37
C ALA A 299 22.84 13.43 33.04
N ASP A 300 24.02 13.09 32.53
CA ASP A 300 24.18 12.21 31.37
C ASP A 300 24.44 10.78 31.84
N ASP A 301 23.36 10.03 32.11
CA ASP A 301 23.41 8.67 32.64
C ASP A 301 22.91 7.67 31.59
N ALA A 302 23.83 7.21 30.72
CA ALA A 302 23.51 6.37 29.58
C ALA A 302 22.85 5.03 29.94
N GLU A 303 23.11 4.47 31.12
CA GLU A 303 22.51 3.20 31.57
C GLU A 303 21.11 3.43 32.16
N LEU A 304 20.87 4.55 32.85
CA LEU A 304 19.54 4.94 33.33
C LEU A 304 18.63 5.38 32.18
N LEU A 305 19.19 6.09 31.20
CA LEU A 305 18.53 6.52 29.97
C LEU A 305 18.44 5.41 28.91
N GLY A 306 19.24 4.35 29.07
CA GLY A 306 19.33 3.20 28.17
C GLY A 306 18.33 2.09 28.45
N TYR A 307 17.25 2.34 29.21
CA TYR A 307 16.21 1.33 29.40
C TYR A 307 15.66 0.89 28.04
N GLN A 308 15.38 -0.41 27.89
CA GLN A 308 14.87 -0.95 26.64
C GLN A 308 13.49 -0.35 26.36
N THR A 309 13.44 0.66 25.48
CA THR A 309 12.20 1.05 24.81
C THR A 309 11.76 -0.11 23.95
N GLU A 310 10.65 -0.72 24.33
CA GLU A 310 10.02 -1.72 23.50
C GLU A 310 9.25 -0.99 22.41
N THR A 311 9.39 -1.50 21.19
CA THR A 311 8.58 -1.09 20.05
C THR A 311 7.59 -2.21 19.78
N LEU A 312 6.32 -1.97 20.10
CA LEU A 312 5.25 -2.94 19.96
C LEU A 312 4.35 -2.58 18.79
N HIS A 313 4.15 -3.52 17.88
CA HIS A 313 3.20 -3.35 16.78
C HIS A 313 1.81 -3.75 17.27
N VAL A 314 0.88 -2.80 17.27
CA VAL A 314 -0.46 -3.01 17.79
C VAL A 314 -1.45 -2.79 16.66
N ILE A 315 -2.18 -3.84 16.31
CA ILE A 315 -3.27 -3.68 15.34
C ILE A 315 -4.50 -3.18 16.08
N ALA A 316 -4.95 -1.98 15.73
CA ALA A 316 -6.11 -1.34 16.31
C ALA A 316 -7.38 -2.18 16.02
N SER A 317 -7.96 -2.73 17.09
CA SER A 317 -9.14 -3.61 17.00
C SER A 317 -10.20 -3.36 18.06
N GLU A 318 -9.85 -2.71 19.17
CA GLU A 318 -10.76 -2.49 20.29
C GLU A 318 -11.80 -1.42 19.98
N LYS A 319 -13.08 -1.79 20.06
CA LYS A 319 -14.19 -0.97 19.57
C LYS A 319 -14.26 0.42 20.23
N GLU A 320 -13.89 0.51 21.50
CA GLU A 320 -13.89 1.77 22.26
C GLU A 320 -12.83 2.75 21.76
N GLN A 321 -11.76 2.25 21.13
CA GLN A 321 -10.67 3.07 20.61
C GLN A 321 -10.80 3.36 19.10
N LEU A 322 -11.61 2.57 18.38
CA LEU A 322 -11.85 2.77 16.96
C LEU A 322 -12.70 4.03 16.70
N GLY A 323 -12.24 4.85 15.75
CA GLY A 323 -12.89 6.11 15.40
C GLY A 323 -12.47 7.29 16.28
N LYS A 324 -11.79 7.04 17.42
CA LYS A 324 -11.10 8.09 18.17
C LYS A 324 -9.95 8.65 17.35
N THR A 325 -9.70 9.92 17.54
CA THR A 325 -8.53 10.59 17.01
C THR A 325 -7.28 10.17 17.78
N VAL A 326 -6.10 10.32 17.17
CA VAL A 326 -4.83 10.05 17.85
C VAL A 326 -4.66 10.93 19.10
N ALA A 327 -5.17 12.17 19.12
CA ALA A 327 -5.18 13.03 20.30
C ALA A 327 -6.00 12.45 21.44
N GLU A 328 -7.23 12.03 21.15
CA GLU A 328 -8.10 11.38 22.13
C GLU A 328 -7.46 10.09 22.65
N LEU A 329 -6.87 9.29 21.75
CA LEU A 329 -6.17 8.08 22.15
C LEU A 329 -4.94 8.38 23.02
N ARG A 330 -4.11 9.36 22.63
CA ARG A 330 -2.94 9.81 23.41
C ARG A 330 -3.31 10.34 24.79
N ALA A 331 -4.54 10.81 24.99
CA ALA A 331 -5.04 11.31 26.28
C ALA A 331 -5.53 10.19 27.22
N GLU A 332 -5.64 8.95 26.73
CA GLU A 332 -6.08 7.81 27.53
C GLU A 332 -5.09 7.49 28.67
N PRO A 333 -5.58 7.03 29.84
CA PRO A 333 -4.72 6.71 30.99
C PRO A 333 -3.63 5.67 30.68
N PHE A 334 -3.92 4.71 29.80
CA PHE A 334 -2.96 3.68 29.42
C PHE A 334 -1.89 4.18 28.43
N MET A 335 -2.05 5.38 27.85
CA MET A 335 -1.04 5.99 26.96
C MET A 335 -0.04 6.88 27.71
N VAL A 336 -0.10 6.89 29.04
CA VAL A 336 0.91 7.56 29.87
C VAL A 336 2.27 6.89 29.66
N GLY A 337 3.27 7.67 29.22
CA GLY A 337 4.62 7.16 28.93
C GLY A 337 4.74 6.24 27.69
N VAL A 338 3.67 6.14 26.90
CA VAL A 338 3.63 5.36 25.64
C VAL A 338 3.35 6.31 24.48
N TYR A 339 4.14 6.18 23.44
CA TYR A 339 4.08 7.05 22.27
C TYR A 339 3.70 6.24 21.05
N ILE A 340 2.90 6.83 20.17
CA ILE A 340 2.68 6.29 18.83
C ILE A 340 3.83 6.83 17.99
N ASP A 341 4.71 5.99 17.47
CA ASP A 341 5.83 6.39 16.61
C ASP A 341 5.38 6.46 15.15
N LYS A 342 4.73 5.38 14.69
CA LYS A 342 4.22 5.26 13.32
C LYS A 342 2.81 4.70 13.30
N LEU A 343 2.09 5.01 12.23
CA LEU A 343 0.83 4.39 11.89
C LEU A 343 1.00 3.78 10.49
N TYR A 344 0.72 2.49 10.35
CA TYR A 344 0.62 1.84 9.05
C TYR A 344 -0.83 1.57 8.73
N ARG A 345 -1.24 1.95 7.52
CA ARG A 345 -2.56 1.66 6.97
C ARG A 345 -2.37 0.95 5.63
N SER A 346 -3.02 -0.19 5.46
CA SER A 346 -2.91 -0.99 4.22
C SER A 346 -1.47 -1.45 3.89
N GLY A 347 -0.64 -1.66 4.91
CA GLY A 347 0.77 -2.05 4.74
C GLY A 347 1.70 -0.94 4.26
N SER A 348 1.21 0.30 4.11
CA SER A 348 2.03 1.48 3.85
C SER A 348 2.08 2.38 5.08
N GLU A 349 3.20 3.07 5.29
CA GLU A 349 3.30 4.09 6.34
C GLU A 349 2.30 5.21 6.03
N PHE A 350 1.40 5.46 6.97
CA PHE A 350 0.35 6.46 6.85
C PHE A 350 0.72 7.65 7.73
N PRO A 351 0.93 8.85 7.14
CA PRO A 351 1.23 10.04 7.92
C PRO A 351 0.01 10.40 8.77
N TYR A 352 0.12 10.22 10.08
CA TYR A 352 -0.97 10.47 11.02
C TYR A 352 -0.81 11.84 11.71
N ARG A 353 -1.92 12.44 12.12
CA ARG A 353 -1.97 13.64 12.98
C ARG A 353 -2.72 13.33 14.26
N LEU A 354 -2.69 14.27 15.20
CA LEU A 354 -3.56 14.25 16.38
C LEU A 354 -5.05 14.11 16.03
N SER A 355 -5.52 14.69 14.92
CA SER A 355 -6.90 14.54 14.43
C SER A 355 -7.16 13.25 13.65
N THR A 356 -6.13 12.49 13.28
CA THR A 356 -6.29 11.25 12.49
C THR A 356 -7.10 10.26 13.30
N LYS A 357 -8.20 9.80 12.73
CA LYS A 357 -9.01 8.74 13.33
C LYS A 357 -8.32 7.40 13.18
N ILE A 358 -8.23 6.68 14.28
CA ILE A 358 -7.76 5.30 14.33
C ILE A 358 -8.81 4.42 13.69
N GLU A 359 -8.41 3.75 12.61
CA GLU A 359 -9.25 2.86 11.84
C GLU A 359 -8.92 1.41 12.17
N ARG A 360 -9.92 0.54 11.99
CA ARG A 360 -9.78 -0.87 12.28
C ARG A 360 -8.77 -1.48 11.31
N GLY A 361 -7.77 -2.17 11.85
CA GLY A 361 -6.69 -2.76 11.05
C GLY A 361 -5.49 -1.83 10.84
N ASP A 362 -5.53 -0.59 11.33
CA ASP A 362 -4.31 0.22 11.45
C ASP A 362 -3.31 -0.48 12.35
N THR A 363 -2.05 -0.47 11.97
CA THR A 363 -0.95 -0.93 12.84
C THR A 363 -0.28 0.29 13.44
N LEU A 364 -0.47 0.49 14.73
CA LEU A 364 0.22 1.50 15.52
C LEU A 364 1.53 0.91 16.03
N ILE A 365 2.63 1.57 15.71
CA ILE A 365 3.92 1.28 16.33
C ILE A 365 3.95 2.07 17.63
N LEU A 366 3.82 1.37 18.76
CA LEU A 366 3.90 1.96 20.09
C LEU A 366 5.32 1.85 20.62
N THR A 367 5.87 2.94 21.13
CA THR A 367 7.21 2.99 21.71
C THR A 367 7.15 3.53 23.13
N GLY A 368 7.83 2.87 24.06
CA GLY A 368 7.87 3.28 25.46
C GLY A 368 8.46 2.18 26.36
N PRO A 369 8.41 2.35 27.69
CA PRO A 369 8.78 1.28 28.63
C PRO A 369 7.87 0.06 28.44
N ARG A 370 8.46 -1.13 28.33
CA ARG A 370 7.73 -2.41 28.17
C ARG A 370 6.51 -2.55 29.08
N ARG A 371 6.66 -2.24 30.38
CA ARG A 371 5.57 -2.30 31.38
C ARG A 371 4.35 -1.44 31.05
N LEU A 372 4.53 -0.37 30.26
CA LEU A 372 3.48 0.56 29.85
C LEU A 372 2.95 0.23 28.45
N VAL A 373 3.85 -0.17 27.55
CA VAL A 373 3.53 -0.52 26.17
C VAL A 373 2.65 -1.76 26.08
N ASP A 374 2.89 -2.78 26.91
CA ASP A 374 2.10 -4.01 26.93
C ASP A 374 0.61 -3.75 27.31
N PRO A 375 0.30 -3.06 28.44
CA PRO A 375 -1.07 -2.65 28.76
C PRO A 375 -1.70 -1.71 27.73
N ALA A 376 -0.94 -0.74 27.21
CA ALA A 376 -1.43 0.17 26.17
C ALA A 376 -1.81 -0.58 24.89
N GLY A 377 -0.96 -1.53 24.48
CA GLY A 377 -1.22 -2.37 23.32
C GLY A 377 -2.47 -3.22 23.49
N ALA A 378 -2.68 -3.79 24.67
CA ALA A 378 -3.90 -4.56 24.99
C ALA A 378 -5.18 -3.71 25.04
N ALA A 379 -5.08 -2.43 25.46
CA ALA A 379 -6.21 -1.51 25.52
C ALA A 379 -6.59 -0.93 24.15
N ILE A 380 -5.61 -0.75 23.25
CA ILE A 380 -5.79 -0.26 21.88
C ILE A 380 -6.29 -1.36 20.95
N GLY A 381 -5.74 -2.56 21.11
CA GLY A 381 -5.88 -3.59 20.11
C GLY A 381 -5.25 -4.90 20.52
N LYS A 382 -4.78 -5.63 19.52
CA LYS A 382 -4.00 -6.84 19.74
C LYS A 382 -2.52 -6.51 19.54
N PRO A 383 -1.69 -6.65 20.60
CA PRO A 383 -0.25 -6.76 20.45
C PRO A 383 0.04 -7.84 19.44
N VAL A 384 0.62 -7.47 18.32
CA VAL A 384 1.24 -8.42 17.42
C VAL A 384 2.69 -8.45 17.87
N PRO A 385 3.17 -9.51 18.55
CA PRO A 385 4.59 -9.65 18.74
C PRO A 385 5.25 -9.47 17.37
N THR A 386 6.47 -8.93 17.31
CA THR A 386 7.29 -8.89 16.10
C THR A 386 7.63 -10.30 15.65
N SER A 387 6.61 -11.08 15.28
CA SER A 387 6.71 -12.32 14.57
C SER A 387 6.81 -11.92 13.11
N PHE A 388 8.04 -11.96 12.63
CA PHE A 388 8.32 -11.94 11.20
C PHE A 388 7.79 -13.19 10.48
N ALA A 389 7.24 -14.16 11.22
CA ALA A 389 6.63 -15.34 10.63
C ALA A 389 5.29 -14.98 9.98
N THR A 390 5.18 -15.39 8.72
CA THR A 390 3.93 -15.38 7.98
C THR A 390 3.11 -16.60 8.38
N ASP A 391 1.83 -16.39 8.67
CA ASP A 391 0.88 -17.46 8.89
C ASP A 391 0.57 -18.15 7.55
N MET A 392 1.41 -19.12 7.20
CA MET A 392 1.31 -19.83 5.92
C MET A 392 0.07 -20.75 5.87
N ILE A 393 -0.48 -21.14 7.03
CA ILE A 393 -1.77 -21.85 7.07
C ILE A 393 -2.87 -20.92 6.55
N TRP A 394 -2.89 -19.67 7.03
CA TRP A 394 -3.86 -18.66 6.58
C TRP A 394 -3.71 -18.32 5.10
N VAL A 395 -2.48 -18.10 4.64
CA VAL A 395 -2.19 -17.79 3.22
C VAL A 395 -2.53 -18.98 2.33
N GLY A 396 -2.02 -20.17 2.65
CA GLY A 396 -2.22 -21.38 1.85
C GLY A 396 -3.69 -21.80 1.78
N LEU A 397 -4.40 -21.80 2.92
CA LEU A 397 -5.83 -22.10 2.96
C LEU A 397 -6.65 -21.05 2.22
N GLY A 398 -6.32 -19.76 2.36
CA GLY A 398 -7.00 -18.68 1.67
C GLY A 398 -6.88 -18.79 0.15
N ILE A 399 -5.68 -19.07 -0.36
CA ILE A 399 -5.43 -19.32 -1.79
C ILE A 399 -6.18 -20.56 -2.26
N PHE A 400 -6.09 -21.68 -1.53
CA PHE A 400 -6.73 -22.93 -1.89
C PHE A 400 -8.25 -22.80 -1.93
N LEU A 401 -8.86 -22.27 -0.88
CA LEU A 401 -10.31 -22.02 -0.82
C LEU A 401 -10.74 -21.02 -1.89
N GLY A 402 -9.94 -20.00 -2.17
CA GLY A 402 -10.17 -19.06 -3.26
C GLY A 402 -10.21 -19.75 -4.60
N GLY A 403 -9.23 -20.62 -4.86
CA GLY A 403 -9.23 -21.49 -6.04
C GLY A 403 -10.51 -22.31 -6.13
N CYS A 404 -10.89 -23.02 -5.06
CA CYS A 404 -12.10 -23.84 -5.02
C CYS A 404 -13.39 -23.04 -5.27
N ILE A 405 -13.49 -21.81 -4.77
CA ILE A 405 -14.65 -20.92 -5.00
C ILE A 405 -14.65 -20.35 -6.41
N GLY A 406 -13.47 -20.13 -6.98
CA GLY A 406 -13.30 -19.58 -8.32
C GLY A 406 -13.56 -20.59 -9.44
N ILE A 407 -13.30 -21.88 -9.20
CA ILE A 407 -13.46 -22.97 -10.20
C ILE A 407 -14.90 -23.12 -10.73
N PRO A 408 -15.96 -23.12 -9.90
CA PRO A 408 -17.33 -23.22 -10.41
C PRO A 408 -17.63 -22.19 -11.50
N ALA A 409 -18.00 -22.67 -12.69
CA ALA A 409 -18.47 -21.83 -13.77
C ALA A 409 -19.99 -21.64 -13.66
N LEU A 410 -20.44 -20.40 -13.57
CA LEU A 410 -21.84 -20.06 -13.77
C LEU A 410 -22.08 -19.91 -15.27
N THR A 411 -23.01 -20.65 -15.85
CA THR A 411 -23.34 -20.48 -17.27
C THR A 411 -24.31 -19.30 -17.44
N ALA A 412 -23.91 -18.29 -18.22
CA ALA A 412 -24.79 -17.22 -18.66
C ALA A 412 -24.76 -17.15 -20.19
N GLY A 413 -25.93 -17.24 -20.83
CA GLY A 413 -26.02 -17.22 -22.30
C GLY A 413 -25.31 -18.39 -23.03
N GLY A 414 -25.03 -19.50 -22.33
CA GLY A 414 -24.30 -20.65 -22.88
C GLY A 414 -22.78 -20.61 -22.70
N VAL A 415 -22.22 -19.51 -22.16
CA VAL A 415 -20.79 -19.37 -21.89
C VAL A 415 -20.51 -19.62 -20.40
N PRO A 416 -19.54 -20.49 -20.04
CA PRO A 416 -19.15 -20.70 -18.65
C PRO A 416 -18.43 -19.46 -18.11
N ILE A 417 -19.11 -18.66 -17.29
CA ILE A 417 -18.53 -17.56 -16.51
C ILE A 417 -17.97 -18.15 -15.21
N SER A 418 -16.70 -18.53 -15.24
CA SER A 418 -15.94 -18.84 -14.03
C SER A 418 -15.17 -17.60 -13.57
N LEU A 419 -15.06 -17.42 -12.26
CA LEU A 419 -14.19 -16.41 -11.64
C LEU A 419 -12.70 -16.77 -11.78
N SER A 420 -12.38 -17.96 -12.32
CA SER A 420 -11.07 -18.60 -12.34
C SER A 420 -10.49 -18.84 -10.93
N THR A 421 -9.47 -19.70 -10.84
CA THR A 421 -8.76 -19.92 -9.57
C THR A 421 -8.15 -18.63 -9.03
N SER A 422 -7.72 -17.74 -9.93
CA SER A 422 -7.02 -16.51 -9.61
C SER A 422 -7.98 -15.39 -9.18
N GLY A 423 -9.14 -15.23 -9.83
CA GLY A 423 -10.18 -14.30 -9.35
C GLY A 423 -10.82 -14.75 -8.04
N GLY A 424 -10.98 -16.05 -7.82
CA GLY A 424 -11.38 -16.60 -6.52
C GLY A 424 -10.35 -16.34 -5.42
N ALA A 425 -9.05 -16.42 -5.73
CA ALA A 425 -7.97 -16.06 -4.80
C ALA A 425 -7.99 -14.57 -4.43
N LEU A 426 -8.31 -13.66 -5.36
CA LEU A 426 -8.50 -12.24 -5.06
C LEU A 426 -9.66 -12.02 -4.07
N ILE A 427 -10.82 -12.64 -4.31
CA ILE A 427 -11.99 -12.53 -3.43
C ILE A 427 -11.66 -13.05 -2.04
N MET A 428 -11.03 -14.23 -1.95
CA MET A 428 -10.63 -14.79 -0.65
C MET A 428 -9.54 -13.98 0.01
N GLY A 429 -8.63 -13.36 -0.75
CA GLY A 429 -7.70 -12.35 -0.26
C GLY A 429 -8.45 -11.19 0.41
N LEU A 430 -9.43 -10.57 -0.27
CA LEU A 430 -10.23 -9.47 0.30
C LEU A 430 -10.91 -9.88 1.60
N VAL A 431 -11.53 -11.07 1.63
CA VAL A 431 -12.22 -11.61 2.80
C VAL A 431 -11.22 -11.89 3.92
N PHE A 432 -10.11 -12.56 3.65
CA PHE A 432 -9.12 -12.93 4.66
C PHE A 432 -8.39 -11.71 5.21
N GLY A 433 -8.10 -10.72 4.36
CA GLY A 433 -7.58 -9.42 4.75
C GLY A 433 -8.56 -8.65 5.64
N TRP A 434 -9.84 -8.64 5.28
CA TRP A 434 -10.90 -8.04 6.10
C TRP A 434 -11.08 -8.75 7.45
N ILE A 435 -11.10 -10.09 7.47
CA ILE A 435 -11.19 -10.88 8.69
C ILE A 435 -9.98 -10.59 9.57
N ARG A 436 -8.76 -10.57 9.02
CA ARG A 436 -7.54 -10.17 9.76
C ARG A 436 -7.67 -8.76 10.35
N GLY A 437 -8.13 -7.80 9.55
CA GLY A 437 -8.37 -6.44 10.02
C GLY A 437 -9.40 -6.41 11.16
N LYS A 438 -10.36 -7.34 11.17
CA LYS A 438 -11.35 -7.50 12.24
C LYS A 438 -10.81 -8.23 13.47
N TYR A 439 -9.97 -9.25 13.27
CA TYR A 439 -9.45 -10.15 14.28
C TYR A 439 -7.94 -10.33 14.09
N PRO A 440 -7.11 -9.47 14.71
CA PRO A 440 -5.67 -9.45 14.45
C PRO A 440 -4.85 -10.55 15.14
N THR A 441 -5.50 -11.60 15.65
CA THR A 441 -4.84 -12.70 16.38
C THR A 441 -4.31 -13.82 15.48
N PHE A 442 -4.84 -13.98 14.26
CA PHE A 442 -4.44 -15.02 13.30
C PHE A 442 -4.27 -14.44 11.90
N GLY A 443 -3.60 -15.15 11.00
CA GLY A 443 -3.42 -14.71 9.62
C GLY A 443 -2.44 -13.56 9.46
N ASN A 444 -1.39 -13.51 10.27
CA ASN A 444 -0.35 -12.49 10.19
C ASN A 444 0.46 -12.63 8.89
N VAL A 445 0.53 -11.56 8.10
CA VAL A 445 1.42 -11.49 6.93
C VAL A 445 2.23 -10.19 7.07
N PRO A 446 3.49 -10.25 7.52
CA PRO A 446 4.32 -9.07 7.69
C PRO A 446 4.53 -8.29 6.38
N PRO A 447 4.81 -6.97 6.43
CA PRO A 447 4.97 -6.15 5.22
C PRO A 447 6.00 -6.69 4.22
N GLY A 448 7.12 -7.25 4.69
CA GLY A 448 8.13 -7.86 3.80
C GLY A 448 7.60 -9.09 3.06
N ALA A 449 6.80 -9.93 3.72
CA ALA A 449 6.16 -11.09 3.09
C ALA A 449 5.03 -10.66 2.14
N GLN A 450 4.26 -9.63 2.51
CA GLN A 450 3.28 -9.04 1.59
C GLN A 450 3.97 -8.49 0.33
N TRP A 451 5.07 -7.77 0.47
CA TRP A 451 5.85 -7.26 -0.66
C TRP A 451 6.40 -8.39 -1.53
N PHE A 452 6.90 -9.46 -0.92
CA PHE A 452 7.36 -10.65 -1.64
C PHE A 452 6.23 -11.31 -2.43
N MET A 453 5.05 -11.51 -1.83
CA MET A 453 3.93 -12.15 -2.51
C MET A 453 3.30 -11.23 -3.58
N ASP A 454 3.14 -9.95 -3.28
CA ASP A 454 2.51 -8.97 -4.17
C ASP A 454 3.48 -8.52 -5.28
N THR A 455 4.54 -7.79 -4.91
CA THR A 455 5.43 -7.16 -5.88
C THR A 455 6.33 -8.18 -6.59
N LEU A 456 7.02 -9.05 -5.85
CA LEU A 456 7.89 -10.04 -6.48
C LEU A 456 7.06 -11.13 -7.18
N GLY A 457 5.95 -11.59 -6.58
CA GLY A 457 5.02 -12.51 -7.24
C GLY A 457 4.51 -11.99 -8.57
N LEU A 458 4.06 -10.72 -8.63
CA LEU A 458 3.66 -10.06 -9.88
C LEU A 458 4.83 -9.98 -10.89
N CYS A 459 6.04 -9.62 -10.44
CA CYS A 459 7.22 -9.53 -11.31
C CYS A 459 7.62 -10.88 -11.88
N LEU A 460 7.59 -11.96 -11.10
CA LEU A 460 7.88 -13.32 -11.56
C LEU A 460 6.83 -13.79 -12.57
N PHE A 461 5.55 -13.57 -12.27
CA PHE A 461 4.45 -13.84 -13.21
C PHE A 461 4.65 -13.11 -14.54
N ILE A 462 4.90 -11.80 -14.49
CA ILE A 462 5.07 -10.97 -15.69
C ILE A 462 6.36 -11.28 -16.44
N ALA A 463 7.44 -11.66 -15.75
CA ALA A 463 8.66 -12.12 -16.38
C ALA A 463 8.39 -13.39 -17.21
N VAL A 464 7.66 -14.37 -16.67
CA VAL A 464 7.28 -15.58 -17.40
C VAL A 464 6.38 -15.26 -18.59
N VAL A 465 5.39 -14.38 -18.40
CA VAL A 465 4.51 -13.93 -19.50
C VAL A 465 5.32 -13.25 -20.61
N GLY A 466 6.24 -12.34 -20.25
CA GLY A 466 7.10 -11.65 -21.20
C GLY A 466 8.04 -12.61 -21.94
N LEU A 467 8.66 -13.55 -21.24
CA LEU A 467 9.53 -14.56 -21.85
C LEU A 467 8.79 -15.42 -22.88
N ASN A 468 7.57 -15.86 -22.53
CA ASN A 468 6.74 -16.68 -23.42
C ASN A 468 6.17 -15.87 -24.61
N ALA A 469 5.83 -14.59 -24.41
CA ALA A 469 5.27 -13.73 -25.46
C ALA A 469 6.35 -13.09 -26.36
N GLY A 470 7.59 -12.99 -25.89
CA GLY A 470 8.71 -12.35 -26.60
C GLY A 470 8.92 -12.81 -28.04
N PRO A 471 8.91 -14.13 -28.35
CA PRO A 471 9.05 -14.63 -29.70
C PRO A 471 8.01 -14.10 -30.70
N SER A 472 6.80 -13.78 -30.22
CA SER A 472 5.67 -13.31 -31.04
C SER A 472 5.42 -11.80 -30.89
N PHE A 473 6.32 -11.06 -30.23
CA PHE A 473 6.09 -9.65 -29.92
C PHE A 473 6.03 -8.78 -31.18
N THR A 474 6.96 -8.97 -32.13
CA THR A 474 7.04 -8.14 -33.35
C THR A 474 5.86 -8.39 -34.27
N SER A 475 5.44 -9.65 -34.43
CA SER A 475 4.24 -10.01 -35.19
C SER A 475 2.97 -9.49 -34.49
N GLY A 476 2.87 -9.63 -33.17
CA GLY A 476 1.75 -9.08 -32.39
C GLY A 476 1.64 -7.56 -32.50
N LEU A 477 2.76 -6.83 -32.51
CA LEU A 477 2.78 -5.38 -32.70
C LEU A 477 2.34 -4.97 -34.10
N ALA A 478 2.74 -5.73 -35.13
CA ALA A 478 2.29 -5.52 -36.50
C ALA A 478 0.77 -5.72 -36.63
N THR A 479 0.22 -6.72 -35.95
CA THR A 479 -1.24 -6.98 -35.89
C THR A 479 -2.00 -5.90 -35.13
N ALA A 480 -1.44 -5.41 -34.02
CA ALA A 480 -2.05 -4.34 -33.22
C ALA A 480 -2.09 -2.99 -33.97
N GLY A 481 -1.03 -2.68 -34.72
CA GLY A 481 -0.89 -1.44 -35.47
C GLY A 481 -0.80 -0.18 -34.61
N TRP A 482 -0.68 0.98 -35.26
CA TRP A 482 -0.59 2.29 -34.59
C TRP A 482 -1.87 2.68 -33.81
N GLY A 483 -3.00 2.05 -34.15
CA GLY A 483 -4.28 2.25 -33.46
C GLY A 483 -4.18 1.98 -31.96
N LEU A 484 -3.38 0.99 -31.55
CA LEU A 484 -3.24 0.62 -30.15
C LEU A 484 -2.64 1.76 -29.29
N LEU A 485 -1.70 2.53 -29.85
CA LEU A 485 -1.11 3.69 -29.17
C LEU A 485 -2.10 4.86 -29.05
N VAL A 486 -2.73 5.23 -30.17
CA VAL A 486 -3.65 6.39 -30.20
C VAL A 486 -4.88 6.12 -29.34
N TRP A 487 -5.53 4.97 -29.55
CA TRP A 487 -6.73 4.63 -28.80
C TRP A 487 -6.40 4.26 -27.36
N GLY A 488 -5.20 3.72 -27.09
CA GLY A 488 -4.72 3.50 -25.73
C GLY A 488 -4.63 4.81 -24.95
N ALA A 489 -4.06 5.86 -25.55
CA ALA A 489 -4.06 7.20 -24.95
C ALA A 489 -5.47 7.73 -24.65
N VAL A 490 -6.38 7.57 -25.61
CA VAL A 490 -7.77 8.03 -25.46
C VAL A 490 -8.48 7.24 -24.35
N ALA A 491 -8.31 5.92 -24.31
CA ALA A 491 -8.87 5.04 -23.27
C ALA A 491 -8.27 5.30 -21.88
N THR A 492 -7.05 5.81 -21.79
CA THR A 492 -6.48 6.32 -20.53
C THR A 492 -7.14 7.63 -20.10
N LEU A 493 -7.29 8.58 -21.03
CA LEU A 493 -7.68 9.96 -20.69
C LEU A 493 -9.19 10.12 -20.44
N ILE A 494 -10.05 9.48 -21.22
CA ILE A 494 -11.51 9.66 -21.10
C ILE A 494 -12.03 9.29 -19.71
N PRO A 495 -11.69 8.13 -19.11
CA PRO A 495 -12.17 7.77 -17.79
C PRO A 495 -11.78 8.78 -16.70
N LEU A 496 -10.56 9.33 -16.77
CA LEU A 496 -10.08 10.36 -15.85
C LEU A 496 -10.84 11.67 -16.03
N LEU A 497 -11.10 12.07 -17.28
CA LEU A 497 -11.87 13.28 -17.58
C LEU A 497 -13.33 13.15 -17.10
N VAL A 498 -13.97 12.01 -17.35
CA VAL A 498 -15.33 11.74 -16.87
C VAL A 498 -15.37 11.69 -15.34
N GLY A 499 -14.44 10.95 -14.72
CA GLY A 499 -14.30 10.91 -13.27
C GLY A 499 -14.05 12.29 -12.66
N PHE A 500 -13.24 13.12 -13.32
CA PHE A 500 -13.01 14.49 -12.90
C PHE A 500 -14.27 15.33 -12.99
N LEU A 501 -15.01 15.28 -14.11
CA LEU A 501 -16.24 16.05 -14.29
C LEU A 501 -17.30 15.66 -13.25
N VAL A 502 -17.48 14.36 -13.01
CA VAL A 502 -18.39 13.86 -11.97
C VAL A 502 -17.92 14.26 -10.58
N GLY A 503 -16.63 14.07 -10.28
CA GLY A 503 -16.06 14.38 -8.96
C GLY A 503 -16.09 15.86 -8.63
N HIS A 504 -15.82 16.72 -9.61
CA HIS A 504 -15.75 18.16 -9.44
C HIS A 504 -17.13 18.83 -9.45
N HIS A 505 -17.96 18.54 -10.45
CA HIS A 505 -19.24 19.25 -10.65
C HIS A 505 -20.41 18.62 -9.89
N ILE A 506 -20.44 17.29 -9.76
CA ILE A 506 -21.55 16.58 -9.10
C ILE A 506 -21.23 16.32 -7.63
N GLN A 507 -20.10 15.67 -7.36
CA GLN A 507 -19.74 15.24 -6.00
C GLN A 507 -19.05 16.34 -5.19
N LYS A 508 -18.59 17.41 -5.84
CA LYS A 508 -17.91 18.58 -5.22
C LYS A 508 -16.74 18.18 -4.32
N ILE A 509 -16.01 17.14 -4.70
CA ILE A 509 -14.81 16.68 -3.99
C ILE A 509 -13.74 17.78 -4.10
N ARG A 510 -13.07 18.08 -3.00
CA ARG A 510 -12.00 19.09 -2.96
C ARG A 510 -10.90 18.75 -3.96
N PHE A 511 -10.41 19.75 -4.67
CA PHE A 511 -9.55 19.56 -5.85
C PHE A 511 -8.31 18.69 -5.58
N PRO A 512 -7.51 18.90 -4.50
CA PRO A 512 -6.36 18.03 -4.22
C PRO A 512 -6.75 16.57 -3.93
N ILE A 513 -7.84 16.36 -3.18
CA ILE A 513 -8.36 15.02 -2.87
C ILE A 513 -8.86 14.33 -4.14
N LEU A 514 -9.54 15.07 -5.02
CA LEU A 514 -10.04 14.54 -6.29
C LEU A 514 -8.90 14.05 -7.20
N MET A 515 -7.78 14.76 -7.28
CA MET A 515 -6.61 14.28 -8.03
C MET A 515 -6.12 12.92 -7.49
N GLY A 516 -6.11 12.76 -6.18
CA GLY A 516 -5.80 11.48 -5.55
C GLY A 516 -6.84 10.39 -5.82
N VAL A 517 -8.14 10.73 -5.78
CA VAL A 517 -9.24 9.82 -6.10
C VAL A 517 -9.13 9.28 -7.52
N LEU A 518 -8.83 10.13 -8.50
CA LEU A 518 -8.68 9.73 -9.89
C LEU A 518 -7.44 8.86 -10.10
N ALA A 519 -6.31 9.21 -9.49
CA ALA A 519 -5.09 8.39 -9.52
C ALA A 519 -5.33 7.00 -8.92
N GLY A 520 -6.07 6.94 -7.81
CA GLY A 520 -6.45 5.69 -7.16
C GLY A 520 -7.42 4.87 -7.99
N GLY A 521 -8.47 5.48 -8.53
CA GLY A 521 -9.47 4.80 -9.39
C GLY A 521 -8.86 4.16 -10.64
N GLN A 522 -7.82 4.78 -11.20
CA GLN A 522 -7.04 4.22 -12.31
C GLN A 522 -5.85 3.37 -11.86
N THR A 523 -5.69 3.12 -10.56
CA THR A 523 -4.65 2.23 -10.00
C THR A 523 -3.20 2.64 -10.29
N THR A 524 -2.93 3.93 -10.50
CA THR A 524 -1.60 4.41 -10.89
C THR A 524 -0.83 5.09 -9.76
N THR A 525 0.17 4.39 -9.25
CA THR A 525 1.09 4.89 -8.22
C THR A 525 1.97 6.04 -8.73
N ALA A 526 2.33 6.03 -10.02
CA ALA A 526 3.12 7.09 -10.63
C ALA A 526 2.36 8.42 -10.67
N ALA A 527 1.05 8.39 -10.96
CA ALA A 527 0.27 9.63 -11.01
C ALA A 527 0.06 10.23 -9.63
N ILE A 528 -0.20 9.43 -8.58
CA ILE A 528 -0.28 9.98 -7.22
C ILE A 528 1.08 10.55 -6.77
N GLY A 529 2.20 9.90 -7.13
CA GLY A 529 3.54 10.43 -6.90
C GLY A 529 3.75 11.80 -7.54
N ALA A 530 3.41 11.93 -8.84
CA ALA A 530 3.51 13.19 -9.57
C ALA A 530 2.58 14.28 -9.00
N VAL A 531 1.36 13.91 -8.60
CA VAL A 531 0.39 14.83 -7.95
C VAL A 531 0.94 15.32 -6.61
N ASN A 532 1.51 14.43 -5.79
CA ASN A 532 2.10 14.80 -4.51
C ASN A 532 3.31 15.73 -4.69
N GLU A 533 4.21 15.43 -5.64
CA GLU A 533 5.35 16.28 -5.97
C GLU A 533 4.90 17.67 -6.44
N GLN A 534 3.95 17.74 -7.38
CA GLN A 534 3.43 19.02 -7.87
C GLN A 534 2.72 19.80 -6.77
N SER A 535 1.98 19.11 -5.88
CA SER A 535 1.26 19.72 -4.78
C SER A 535 2.15 20.08 -3.59
N ARG A 536 3.39 19.59 -3.56
CA ARG A 536 4.32 19.70 -2.41
C ARG A 536 3.66 19.27 -1.09
N SER A 537 2.81 18.25 -1.16
CA SER A 537 1.97 17.83 -0.04
C SER A 537 1.56 16.36 -0.20
N GLN A 538 1.32 15.69 0.92
CA GLN A 538 0.74 14.33 0.96
C GLN A 538 -0.79 14.34 1.07
N VAL A 539 -1.41 15.52 1.10
CA VAL A 539 -2.87 15.68 1.16
C VAL A 539 -3.60 14.90 0.05
N PRO A 540 -3.16 14.91 -1.23
CA PRO A 540 -3.84 14.13 -2.27
C PRO A 540 -3.92 12.62 -1.95
N THR A 541 -2.94 12.06 -1.24
CA THR A 541 -2.93 10.64 -0.83
C THR A 541 -4.15 10.25 0.01
N LEU A 542 -4.76 11.20 0.73
CA LEU A 542 -5.99 10.96 1.50
C LEU A 542 -7.17 10.50 0.62
N GLY A 543 -7.20 10.93 -0.64
CA GLY A 543 -8.20 10.50 -1.61
C GLY A 543 -7.85 9.23 -2.39
N TYR A 544 -6.61 8.75 -2.27
CA TYR A 544 -6.08 7.67 -3.13
C TYR A 544 -6.49 6.27 -2.66
N THR A 545 -6.38 5.99 -1.35
CA THR A 545 -6.38 4.62 -0.81
C THR A 545 -7.67 3.84 -1.08
N VAL A 546 -8.84 4.46 -0.87
CA VAL A 546 -10.14 3.79 -1.08
C VAL A 546 -10.39 3.54 -2.57
N PRO A 547 -10.32 4.55 -3.46
CA PRO A 547 -10.39 4.35 -4.90
C PRO A 547 -9.38 3.35 -5.44
N TYR A 548 -8.15 3.32 -4.90
CA TYR A 548 -7.13 2.33 -5.26
C TYR A 548 -7.55 0.90 -4.94
N ALA A 549 -8.17 0.66 -3.78
CA ALA A 549 -8.71 -0.65 -3.44
C ALA A 549 -9.85 -1.05 -4.40
N ILE A 550 -10.78 -0.14 -4.67
CA ILE A 550 -11.91 -0.40 -5.59
C ILE A 550 -11.42 -0.65 -7.02
N GLY A 551 -10.52 0.19 -7.53
CA GLY A 551 -9.94 0.07 -8.85
C GLY A 551 -9.19 -1.25 -9.03
N ASN A 552 -8.41 -1.67 -8.03
CA ASN A 552 -7.72 -2.95 -8.09
C ASN A 552 -8.65 -4.14 -8.21
N VAL A 553 -9.82 -4.10 -7.58
CA VAL A 553 -10.80 -5.19 -7.69
C VAL A 553 -11.54 -5.12 -9.02
N LEU A 554 -12.15 -3.98 -9.35
CA LEU A 554 -13.01 -3.85 -10.52
C LEU A 554 -12.23 -4.00 -11.83
N LEU A 555 -11.10 -3.31 -11.98
CA LEU A 555 -10.31 -3.37 -13.22
C LEU A 555 -9.74 -4.77 -13.45
N THR A 556 -9.38 -5.49 -12.38
CA THR A 556 -8.93 -6.89 -12.49
C THR A 556 -10.03 -7.79 -13.03
N ILE A 557 -11.25 -7.65 -12.51
CA ILE A 557 -12.43 -8.39 -13.00
C ILE A 557 -12.75 -8.02 -14.45
N TRP A 558 -12.55 -6.75 -14.84
CA TRP A 558 -12.75 -6.29 -16.21
C TRP A 558 -11.86 -6.99 -17.23
N GLY A 559 -10.71 -7.55 -16.81
CA GLY A 559 -9.90 -8.41 -17.67
C GLY A 559 -10.63 -9.65 -18.16
N ALA A 560 -11.40 -10.33 -17.29
CA ALA A 560 -12.24 -11.45 -17.72
C ALA A 560 -13.46 -10.98 -18.51
N VAL A 561 -14.10 -9.88 -18.08
CA VAL A 561 -15.30 -9.35 -18.75
C VAL A 561 -15.00 -8.93 -20.18
N ILE A 562 -13.91 -8.22 -20.45
CA ILE A 562 -13.59 -7.79 -21.82
C ILE A 562 -13.26 -8.96 -22.75
N VAL A 563 -12.68 -10.03 -22.22
CA VAL A 563 -12.46 -11.29 -22.97
C VAL A 563 -13.81 -11.91 -23.34
N LEU A 564 -14.74 -11.98 -22.40
CA LEU A 564 -16.08 -12.55 -22.64
C LEU A 564 -16.95 -11.70 -23.57
N LEU A 565 -16.76 -10.38 -23.60
CA LEU A 565 -17.47 -9.48 -24.52
C LEU A 565 -16.96 -9.56 -25.97
N HIS A 566 -15.78 -10.15 -26.18
CA HIS A 566 -15.10 -10.21 -27.48
C HIS A 566 -14.88 -11.63 -28.02
N HIS A 567 -15.35 -12.63 -27.29
CA HIS A 567 -15.52 -14.00 -27.78
C HIS A 567 -16.93 -14.14 -28.35
#